data_AF-A0A3R9KGN0-F1
#
_entry.id   AF-A0A3R9KGN0-F1
#
_cell.length_a   1.000
_cell.length_b   1.000
_cell.length_c   1.000
_cell.angle_alpha   90.00
_cell.angle_beta   90.00
_cell.angle_gamma   90.00
#
_symmetry.space_group_name_H-M   'P 1'
#
loop_
_entity.id
_entity.type
_entity.pdbx_description
1 polymer ?
#
loop_
_entity_poly.entity_id
_entity_poly.type
_entity_poly.pdbx_seq_one_letter_code
_entity_poly.pdbx_strand_id
1 'polypeptide(L)'
;MWVWIFLPFLVLIYSSQSKKIKRLEKRLKVIERKEKGDIDMSRLLQEMIGKKPIITGVYIGPDNWEVVDVDEEWVKLRSVDKKGKEKFKLQRIEDIQAVEFDGE
;
A
#
# COMPACT_ATOMS: atom_id res chain seq x y z
N MET A 1 36.62 39.55 18.74
CA MET A 1 35.37 39.76 19.51
C MET A 1 34.10 39.28 18.77
N TRP A 2 34.08 39.15 17.45
CA TRP A 2 32.89 38.70 16.66
C TRP A 2 32.63 37.19 16.63
N VAL A 3 33.67 36.37 16.84
CA VAL A 3 33.59 34.90 16.82
C VAL A 3 32.63 34.35 17.90
N TRP A 4 32.54 35.03 19.04
CA TRP A 4 31.71 34.64 20.17
C TRP A 4 30.20 34.87 19.95
N ILE A 5 29.83 35.71 18.97
CA ILE A 5 28.43 35.94 18.57
C ILE A 5 28.03 35.02 17.41
N PHE A 6 28.97 34.76 16.49
CA PHE A 6 28.72 33.89 15.33
C PHE A 6 28.58 32.41 15.69
N LEU A 7 29.38 31.93 16.65
CA LEU A 7 29.37 30.53 17.07
C LEU A 7 28.02 30.06 17.65
N PRO A 8 27.37 30.78 18.61
CA PRO A 8 26.06 30.37 19.11
C PRO A 8 24.96 30.50 18.03
N PHE A 9 25.08 31.45 17.10
CA PHE A 9 24.14 31.60 16.00
C PHE A 9 24.16 30.39 15.04
N LEU A 10 25.35 29.86 14.73
CA LEU A 10 25.52 28.63 13.95
C LEU A 10 24.89 27.40 14.64
N VAL A 11 25.06 27.27 15.96
CA VAL A 11 24.46 26.17 16.74
C VAL A 11 22.94 26.23 16.73
N LEU A 12 22.35 27.42 16.81
CA LEU A 12 20.89 27.61 16.73
C LEU A 12 20.32 27.23 15.35
N ILE A 13 21.01 27.62 14.27
CA ILE A 13 20.62 27.23 12.90
C ILE A 13 20.71 25.71 12.73
N TYR A 14 21.78 25.08 13.22
CA TYR A 14 21.97 23.64 13.12
C TYR A 14 20.89 22.85 13.90
N SER A 15 20.56 23.30 15.11
CA SER A 15 19.49 22.72 15.93
C SER A 15 18.11 22.83 15.26
N SER A 16 17.83 23.96 14.59
CA SER A 16 16.59 24.16 13.82
C SER A 16 16.46 23.17 12.66
N GLN A 17 17.54 22.92 11.92
CA GLN A 17 17.54 21.99 10.78
C GLN A 17 17.41 20.53 11.22
N SER A 18 17.95 20.16 12.39
CA SER A 18 17.84 18.79 12.93
C SER A 18 16.38 18.33 13.08
N LYS A 19 15.47 19.25 13.43
CA LYS A 19 14.02 18.96 13.56
C LYS A 19 13.39 18.62 12.20
N LYS A 20 13.83 19.30 11.13
CA LYS A 20 13.35 19.04 9.76
C LYS A 20 13.83 17.69 9.26
N ILE A 21 15.12 17.37 9.46
CA ILE A 21 15.71 16.08 9.09
C ILE A 21 15.00 14.93 9.80
N LYS A 22 14.79 15.02 11.12
CA LYS A 22 14.04 14.00 11.88
C LYS A 22 12.60 13.82 11.39
N ARG A 23 11.94 14.89 10.93
CA ARG A 23 10.58 14.80 10.37
C ARG A 23 10.59 14.11 9.00
N LEU A 24 11.61 14.40 8.18
CA LEU A 24 11.79 13.76 6.87
C LEU A 24 12.09 12.27 7.02
N GLU A 25 13.00 11.88 7.90
CA GLU A 25 13.30 10.46 8.18
C GLU A 25 12.06 9.69 8.66
N LYS A 26 11.24 10.29 9.53
CA LYS A 26 9.98 9.68 9.97
C LYS A 26 9.01 9.48 8.81
N ARG A 27 8.89 10.46 7.91
CA ARG A 27 8.03 10.35 6.72
C ARG A 27 8.55 9.28 5.76
N LEU A 28 9.86 9.24 5.53
CA LEU A 28 10.51 8.23 4.69
C LEU A 28 10.24 6.81 5.22
N LYS A 29 10.41 6.57 6.53
CA LYS A 29 10.12 5.27 7.15
C LYS A 29 8.65 4.85 7.04
N VAL A 30 7.72 5.81 6.99
CA VAL A 30 6.29 5.50 6.80
C VAL A 30 6.03 5.11 5.35
N ILE A 31 6.63 5.81 4.39
CA ILE A 31 6.52 5.50 2.96
C ILE A 31 7.13 4.13 2.67
N GLU A 32 8.35 3.88 3.13
CA GLU A 32 9.06 2.61 2.94
C GLU A 32 8.27 1.41 3.51
N ARG A 33 7.60 1.58 4.66
CA ARG A 33 6.73 0.55 5.21
C ARG A 33 5.47 0.32 4.39
N LYS A 34 4.89 1.38 3.82
CA LYS A 34 3.71 1.27 2.95
C LYS A 34 4.08 0.54 1.67
N GLU A 35 5.13 0.99 0.99
CA GLU A 35 5.64 0.37 -0.24
C GLU A 35 5.99 -1.10 -0.01
N LYS A 36 6.65 -1.44 1.11
CA LYS A 36 6.91 -2.84 1.46
C LYS A 36 5.63 -3.65 1.68
N GLY A 37 4.64 -3.08 2.36
CA GLY A 37 3.33 -3.72 2.55
C GLY A 37 2.58 -3.93 1.23
N ASP A 38 2.65 -2.97 0.31
CA ASP A 38 2.03 -3.06 -1.01
C ASP A 38 2.70 -4.14 -1.87
N ILE A 39 4.03 -4.26 -1.80
CA ILE A 39 4.79 -5.36 -2.46
C ILE A 39 4.39 -6.72 -1.88
N ASP A 40 4.31 -6.84 -0.56
CA ASP A 40 3.90 -8.09 0.10
C ASP A 40 2.45 -8.45 -0.30
N MET A 41 1.54 -7.47 -0.38
CA MET A 41 0.15 -7.66 -0.81
C MET A 41 0.05 -8.07 -2.29
N SER A 42 0.80 -7.41 -3.18
CA SER A 42 0.85 -7.76 -4.61
C SER A 42 1.29 -9.21 -4.80
N ARG A 43 2.32 -9.64 -4.06
CA ARG A 43 2.79 -11.03 -4.08
C ARG A 43 1.73 -12.02 -3.58
N LEU A 44 1.03 -11.71 -2.48
CA LEU A 44 -0.05 -12.55 -1.97
C LEU A 44 -1.19 -12.69 -2.98
N LEU A 45 -1.55 -11.61 -3.67
CA LEU A 45 -2.59 -11.62 -4.70
C LEU A 45 -2.16 -12.42 -5.94
N GLN A 46 -0.88 -12.35 -6.31
CA GLN A 46 -0.32 -13.19 -7.39
C GLN A 46 -0.43 -14.69 -7.06
N GLU A 47 -0.21 -15.09 -5.80
CA GLU A 47 -0.40 -16.48 -5.34
C GLU A 47 -1.87 -16.93 -5.36
N MET A 48 -2.80 -15.98 -5.49
CA MET A 48 -4.25 -16.23 -5.58
C MET A 48 -4.79 -16.26 -7.01
N ILE A 49 -3.95 -16.06 -8.04
CA ILE A 49 -4.38 -16.16 -9.44
C ILE A 49 -5.01 -17.54 -9.70
N GLY A 50 -6.23 -17.53 -10.25
CA GLY A 50 -7.03 -18.73 -10.49
C GLY A 50 -7.80 -19.27 -9.28
N LYS A 51 -7.65 -18.66 -8.10
CA LYS A 51 -8.46 -18.94 -6.90
C LYS A 51 -9.61 -17.93 -6.79
N LYS A 52 -10.58 -18.24 -5.92
CA LYS A 52 -11.74 -17.40 -5.62
C LYS A 52 -11.71 -16.88 -4.18
N PRO A 53 -10.76 -16.00 -3.81
CA PRO A 53 -10.78 -15.38 -2.49
C PRO A 53 -11.97 -14.43 -2.33
N ILE A 54 -12.35 -14.19 -1.08
CA ILE A 54 -13.27 -13.12 -0.70
C ILE A 54 -12.43 -11.86 -0.55
N ILE A 55 -12.58 -10.93 -1.48
CA ILE A 55 -11.84 -9.65 -1.47
C ILE A 55 -12.77 -8.56 -0.96
N THR A 56 -12.31 -7.87 0.08
CA THR A 56 -12.99 -6.69 0.63
C THR A 56 -12.11 -5.46 0.39
N GLY A 57 -12.65 -4.47 -0.29
CA GLY A 57 -11.98 -3.20 -0.57
C GLY A 57 -12.93 -2.02 -0.44
N VAL A 58 -12.39 -0.80 -0.58
CA VAL A 58 -13.18 0.44 -0.42
C VAL A 58 -14.42 0.48 -1.33
N TYR A 59 -14.30 -0.08 -2.54
CA TYR A 59 -15.35 -0.09 -3.56
C TYR A 59 -15.90 -1.49 -3.86
N ILE A 60 -15.47 -2.51 -3.12
CA ILE A 60 -15.82 -3.92 -3.31
C ILE A 60 -16.24 -4.50 -1.96
N GLY A 61 -17.53 -4.85 -1.84
CA GLY A 61 -18.02 -5.60 -0.69
C GLY A 61 -17.48 -7.03 -0.67
N PRO A 62 -17.59 -7.74 0.47
CA PRO A 62 -17.12 -9.12 0.60
C PRO A 62 -17.89 -10.01 -0.37
N ASP A 63 -17.24 -10.35 -1.48
CA ASP A 63 -17.79 -11.20 -2.53
C ASP A 63 -16.70 -12.15 -3.04
N ASN A 64 -17.13 -13.31 -3.52
CA ASN A 64 -16.24 -14.28 -4.15
C ASN A 64 -15.85 -13.78 -5.55
N TRP A 65 -14.65 -13.22 -5.66
CA TRP A 65 -14.06 -12.80 -6.92
C TRP A 65 -12.92 -13.75 -7.28
N GLU A 66 -12.90 -14.21 -8.52
CA GLU A 66 -11.75 -14.92 -9.08
C GLU A 66 -10.67 -13.90 -9.44
N VAL A 67 -9.45 -14.11 -8.94
CA VAL A 67 -8.30 -13.29 -9.35
C VAL A 67 -7.80 -13.82 -10.68
N VAL A 68 -7.95 -13.03 -11.74
CA VAL A 68 -7.53 -13.43 -13.09
C VAL A 68 -6.12 -12.95 -13.40
N ASP A 69 -5.81 -11.73 -12.96
CA ASP A 69 -4.53 -11.09 -13.25
C ASP A 69 -4.16 -10.07 -12.17
N VAL A 70 -2.86 -9.89 -11.95
CA VAL A 70 -2.32 -8.98 -10.93
C VAL A 70 -1.11 -8.25 -11.51
N ASP A 71 -1.25 -6.94 -11.64
CA ASP A 71 -0.17 -6.01 -11.98
C ASP A 71 0.42 -5.36 -10.71
N GLU A 72 1.39 -4.45 -10.85
CA GLU A 72 2.01 -3.74 -9.72
C GLU A 72 1.03 -2.86 -8.94
N GLU A 73 0.07 -2.22 -9.62
CA GLU A 73 -0.90 -1.30 -8.98
C GLU A 73 -2.34 -1.82 -9.02
N TRP A 74 -2.63 -2.79 -9.87
CA TRP A 74 -4.00 -3.18 -10.20
C TRP A 74 -4.22 -4.69 -10.10
N VAL A 75 -5.42 -5.05 -9.66
CA VAL A 75 -5.92 -6.41 -9.61
C VAL A 75 -7.15 -6.53 -10.51
N LYS A 76 -7.12 -7.52 -11.40
CA LYS A 76 -8.23 -7.87 -12.28
C LYS A 76 -9.02 -9.03 -11.69
N LEU A 77 -10.25 -8.71 -11.34
CA LEU A 77 -11.21 -9.63 -10.73
C LEU A 77 -12.27 -10.04 -11.73
N ARG A 78 -12.66 -11.30 -11.67
CA ARG A 78 -13.78 -11.85 -12.44
C ARG A 78 -14.79 -12.48 -11.50
N SER A 79 -16.06 -12.19 -11.71
CA SER A 79 -17.15 -12.88 -11.03
C SER A 79 -18.13 -13.39 -12.07
N VAL A 80 -18.68 -14.58 -11.82
CA VAL A 80 -19.68 -15.21 -12.68
C VAL A 80 -21.00 -15.18 -11.90
N ASP A 81 -21.98 -14.47 -12.43
CA ASP A 81 -23.32 -14.42 -11.85
C ASP A 81 -23.99 -15.81 -11.98
N LYS A 82 -25.03 -16.09 -11.17
CA LYS A 82 -25.83 -17.33 -11.24
C LYS A 82 -26.44 -17.57 -12.63
N LYS A 83 -26.54 -16.52 -13.44
CA LYS A 83 -27.00 -16.54 -14.84
C LYS A 83 -25.88 -16.79 -15.86
N GLY A 84 -24.67 -17.09 -15.42
CA GLY A 84 -23.49 -17.32 -16.29
C GLY A 84 -22.91 -16.05 -16.92
N LYS A 85 -23.33 -14.86 -16.47
CA LYS A 85 -22.76 -13.60 -16.97
C LYS A 85 -21.46 -13.30 -16.25
N GLU A 86 -20.39 -13.14 -17.02
CA GLU A 86 -19.09 -12.72 -16.52
C GLU A 86 -19.06 -11.21 -16.28
N LYS A 87 -18.55 -10.81 -15.13
CA LYS A 87 -18.27 -9.42 -14.77
C LYS A 87 -16.79 -9.31 -14.46
N PHE A 88 -16.14 -8.33 -15.08
CA PHE A 88 -14.76 -7.98 -14.78
C PHE A 88 -14.73 -6.69 -13.99
N LYS A 89 -13.90 -6.64 -12.95
CA LYS A 89 -13.67 -5.45 -12.14
C LYS A 89 -12.18 -5.25 -11.96
N LEU A 90 -11.72 -4.02 -12.13
CA LEU A 90 -10.33 -3.62 -11.89
C LEU A 90 -10.29 -2.82 -10.60
N GLN A 91 -9.42 -3.20 -9.67
CA GLN A 91 -9.28 -2.55 -8.37
C GLN A 91 -7.80 -2.28 -8.09
N ARG A 92 -7.49 -1.13 -7.48
CA ARG A 92 -6.12 -0.86 -7.03
C ARG A 92 -5.75 -1.73 -5.85
N ILE A 93 -4.49 -2.17 -5.77
CA ILE A 93 -3.98 -2.95 -4.64
C ILE A 93 -4.07 -2.14 -3.34
N GLU A 94 -3.76 -0.84 -3.40
CA GLU A 94 -3.84 0.07 -2.24
C GLU A 94 -5.26 0.20 -1.64
N ASP A 95 -6.30 -0.06 -2.42
CA ASP A 95 -7.70 0.05 -1.99
C ASP A 95 -8.25 -1.26 -1.38
N ILE A 96 -7.47 -2.35 -1.44
CA ILE A 96 -7.83 -3.65 -0.88
C ILE A 96 -7.55 -3.60 0.63
N GLN A 97 -8.57 -3.90 1.43
CA GLN A 97 -8.48 -3.84 2.89
C GLN A 97 -8.26 -5.22 3.51
N ALA A 98 -8.93 -6.24 2.96
CA ALA A 98 -8.83 -7.60 3.46
C ALA A 98 -9.03 -8.60 2.32
N VAL A 99 -8.32 -9.71 2.41
CA VAL A 99 -8.46 -10.85 1.51
C VAL A 99 -8.58 -12.10 2.37
N GLU A 100 -9.72 -12.78 2.27
CA GLU A 100 -9.98 -14.04 2.95
C GLU A 100 -9.97 -15.16 1.91
N PHE A 101 -9.36 -16.30 2.25
CA PHE A 101 -9.37 -17.47 1.40
C PHE A 101 -9.61 -18.70 2.25
N ASP A 102 -10.45 -19.61 1.77
CA ASP A 102 -10.58 -20.93 2.36
C ASP A 102 -9.36 -21.75 1.90
N GLY A 103 -8.45 -22.02 2.85
CA GLY A 103 -7.33 -22.92 2.62
C GLY A 103 -7.82 -24.37 2.71
N GLU A 104 -7.96 -25.02 1.55
CA GLU A 104 -7.89 -26.48 1.48
C GLU A 104 -6.44 -26.97 1.59
#